data_AF-A0A136MKU8-F1
#
_entry.id   AF-A0A136MKU8-F1
#
_cell.length_a   1.000
_cell.length_b   1.000
_cell.length_c   1.000
_cell.angle_alpha   90.00
_cell.angle_beta   90.00
_cell.angle_gamma   90.00
#
_symmetry.space_group_name_H-M   'P 1'
#
loop_
_entity.id
_entity.type
_entity.pdbx_description
1 polymer ?
#
loop_
_entity_poly.entity_id
_entity_poly.type
_entity_poly.pdbx_seq_one_letter_code
_entity_poly.pdbx_strand_id
1 'polypeptide(L)'
;MTARKYPLEIRIHLIDGSVAAFYEDDADQAKQIIGQIQPDRLFSQPSLLLAGISSVTVIPCTKVNMIEVIQDTYPNWPFMREVTDIVDCSPEAFRSGFLAFRDSLAARVQTPEVGDPFVSWGMMTLSGGQHFYFEARGIIRSVIEQRRLVHQVISAPCLISRRREGGAVLVNPANIVSLELSPGPRELPNTAWPMENKEAWRTGSSSD
;
A
#
# COMPACT_ATOMS: atom_id res chain seq x y z
N MET A 1 -23.20 -7.72 -2.15
CA MET A 1 -21.98 -8.43 -2.61
C MET A 1 -22.27 -8.99 -3.98
N THR A 2 -21.69 -8.40 -5.01
CA THR A 2 -21.75 -8.96 -6.38
C THR A 2 -20.83 -10.17 -6.42
N ALA A 3 -21.30 -11.32 -6.90
CA ALA A 3 -20.45 -12.51 -7.00
C ALA A 3 -19.25 -12.23 -7.93
N ARG A 4 -18.06 -12.65 -7.51
CA ARG A 4 -16.83 -12.44 -8.29
C ARG A 4 -16.87 -13.33 -9.53
N LYS A 5 -16.52 -12.77 -10.69
CA LYS A 5 -16.61 -13.46 -11.98
C LYS A 5 -15.48 -14.47 -12.21
N TYR A 6 -14.30 -14.20 -11.64
CA TYR A 6 -13.08 -14.99 -11.82
C TYR A 6 -12.46 -15.31 -10.45
N PRO A 7 -11.90 -16.52 -10.24
CA PRO A 7 -11.11 -16.85 -9.04
C PRO A 7 -9.95 -15.88 -8.79
N LEU A 8 -9.32 -15.38 -9.86
CA LEU A 8 -8.23 -14.42 -9.77
C LEU A 8 -8.32 -13.37 -10.88
N GLU A 9 -8.18 -12.11 -10.49
CA GLU A 9 -7.90 -10.99 -11.37
C GLU A 9 -6.61 -10.30 -10.89
N ILE A 10 -5.72 -9.98 -11.83
CA ILE A 10 -4.51 -9.19 -11.57
C ILE A 10 -4.62 -7.90 -12.36
N ARG A 11 -4.57 -6.75 -11.67
CA ARG A 11 -4.50 -5.43 -12.31
C ARG A 11 -3.15 -4.82 -12.09
N ILE A 12 -2.52 -4.36 -13.16
CA ILE A 12 -1.19 -3.74 -13.12
C ILE A 12 -1.36 -2.29 -13.51
N HIS A 13 -1.12 -1.39 -12.55
CA HIS A 13 -1.18 0.05 -12.76
C HIS A 13 0.19 0.53 -13.20
N LEU A 14 0.25 1.20 -14.34
CA LEU A 14 1.48 1.69 -14.93
C LEU A 14 1.71 3.18 -14.64
N ILE A 15 2.96 3.61 -14.74
CA ILE A 15 3.36 5.00 -14.48
C ILE A 15 2.72 6.01 -15.45
N ASP A 16 2.21 5.56 -16.59
CA ASP A 16 1.51 6.38 -17.59
C ASP A 16 0.01 6.51 -17.30
N GLY A 17 -0.47 5.94 -16.19
CA GLY A 17 -1.86 5.95 -15.76
C GLY A 17 -2.71 4.83 -16.37
N SER A 18 -2.17 4.05 -17.30
CA SER A 18 -2.89 2.90 -17.86
C SER A 18 -2.95 1.72 -16.88
N VAL A 19 -3.96 0.87 -17.05
CA VAL A 19 -4.17 -0.34 -16.24
C VAL A 19 -4.31 -1.54 -17.15
N ALA A 20 -3.43 -2.52 -16.99
CA ALA A 20 -3.53 -3.81 -17.65
C ALA A 20 -4.20 -4.82 -16.72
N ALA A 21 -5.28 -5.46 -17.17
CA ALA A 21 -6.04 -6.43 -16.38
C ALA A 21 -5.94 -7.84 -16.98
N PHE A 22 -5.69 -8.82 -16.12
CA PHE A 22 -5.51 -10.22 -16.47
C PHE A 22 -6.42 -11.07 -15.57
N TYR A 23 -6.94 -12.16 -16.11
CA TYR A 23 -7.95 -12.99 -15.45
C TYR A 23 -7.56 -14.47 -15.56
N GLU A 24 -7.82 -15.21 -14.51
CA GLU A 24 -7.70 -16.67 -14.48
C GLU A 24 -9.04 -17.25 -14.01
N ASP A 25 -9.62 -18.15 -14.80
CA ASP A 25 -10.93 -18.76 -14.55
C ASP A 25 -10.82 -20.12 -13.86
N ASP A 26 -9.66 -20.77 -13.91
CA ASP A 26 -9.37 -22.01 -13.17
C ASP A 26 -8.86 -21.71 -11.74
N ALA A 27 -9.57 -22.22 -10.74
CA ALA A 27 -9.26 -21.94 -9.34
C ALA A 27 -7.95 -22.57 -8.86
N ASP A 28 -7.51 -23.68 -9.44
CA ASP A 28 -6.26 -24.34 -9.06
C ASP A 28 -5.07 -23.67 -9.73
N GLN A 29 -5.21 -23.25 -10.99
CA GLN A 29 -4.23 -22.41 -11.67
C GLN A 29 -4.09 -21.05 -10.97
N ALA A 30 -5.20 -20.43 -10.55
CA ALA A 30 -5.16 -19.20 -9.75
C ALA A 30 -4.31 -19.37 -8.48
N LYS A 31 -4.51 -20.45 -7.71
CA LYS A 31 -3.69 -20.74 -6.52
C LYS A 31 -2.22 -20.93 -6.87
N GLN A 32 -1.91 -21.60 -7.98
CA GLN A 32 -0.53 -21.79 -8.43
C GLN A 32 0.13 -20.45 -8.77
N ILE A 33 -0.56 -19.57 -9.50
CA ILE A 33 -0.07 -18.22 -9.83
C ILE A 33 0.22 -17.44 -8.55
N ILE A 34 -0.72 -17.43 -7.59
CA ILE A 34 -0.51 -16.77 -6.29
C ILE A 34 0.69 -17.32 -5.53
N GLY A 35 0.87 -18.65 -5.51
CA GLY A 35 1.99 -19.30 -4.84
C GLY A 35 3.35 -19.03 -5.49
N GLN A 36 3.37 -18.61 -6.76
CA GLN A 36 4.60 -18.24 -7.48
C GLN A 36 4.98 -16.76 -7.29
N ILE A 37 4.05 -15.90 -6.89
CA ILE A 37 4.35 -14.50 -6.60
C ILE A 37 5.22 -14.43 -5.34
N GLN A 38 6.43 -13.90 -5.49
CA GLN A 38 7.37 -13.61 -4.42
C GLN A 38 7.46 -12.08 -4.24
N PRO A 39 6.68 -11.45 -3.34
CA PRO A 39 6.64 -10.00 -3.21
C PRO A 39 8.03 -9.36 -3.01
N ASP A 40 8.91 -10.02 -2.25
CA ASP A 40 10.27 -9.58 -1.97
C ASP A 40 11.18 -9.49 -3.22
N ARG A 41 10.79 -10.13 -4.33
CA ARG A 41 11.55 -10.15 -5.59
C ARG A 41 10.79 -9.58 -6.77
N LEU A 42 9.48 -9.39 -6.63
CA LEU A 42 8.56 -9.06 -7.72
C LEU A 42 8.99 -7.84 -8.53
N PHE A 43 9.41 -6.76 -7.87
CA PHE A 43 9.85 -5.54 -8.57
C PHE A 43 11.37 -5.46 -8.79
N SER A 44 12.14 -6.41 -8.23
CA SER A 44 13.59 -6.49 -8.45
C SER A 44 13.97 -7.14 -9.78
N GLN A 45 13.06 -7.91 -10.37
CA GLN A 45 13.26 -8.49 -11.70
C GLN A 45 13.05 -7.43 -12.81
N PRO A 46 13.63 -7.62 -14.00
CA PRO A 46 13.56 -6.62 -15.07
C PRO A 46 12.14 -6.36 -15.59
N SER A 47 11.32 -7.41 -15.67
CA SER A 47 9.99 -7.36 -16.26
C SER A 47 9.08 -8.44 -15.72
N LEU A 48 7.78 -8.16 -15.70
CA LEU A 48 6.71 -9.12 -15.55
C LEU A 48 6.41 -9.76 -16.91
N LEU A 49 6.34 -11.08 -16.94
CA LEU A 49 5.96 -11.86 -18.11
C LEU A 49 4.62 -12.52 -17.83
N LEU A 50 3.60 -12.16 -18.61
CA LEU A 50 2.24 -12.68 -18.48
C LEU A 50 1.90 -13.40 -19.78
N ALA A 51 1.79 -14.72 -19.72
CA ALA A 51 1.49 -15.56 -20.86
C ALA A 51 0.05 -16.04 -20.80
N GLY A 52 -0.73 -15.74 -21.84
CA GLY A 52 -2.01 -16.37 -22.11
C GLY A 52 -1.88 -17.42 -23.22
N ILE A 53 -3.01 -18.03 -23.58
CA ILE A 53 -3.07 -19.10 -24.59
C ILE A 53 -2.53 -18.64 -25.96
N SER A 54 -2.81 -17.39 -26.36
CA SER A 54 -2.49 -16.86 -27.68
C SER A 54 -1.63 -15.60 -27.67
N SER A 55 -1.24 -15.11 -26.50
CA SER A 55 -0.50 -13.85 -26.37
C SER A 55 0.45 -13.87 -25.19
N VAL A 56 1.50 -13.05 -25.29
CA VAL A 56 2.44 -12.81 -24.22
C VAL A 56 2.57 -11.30 -24.03
N THR A 57 2.44 -10.86 -22.80
CA THR A 57 2.61 -9.46 -22.41
C THR A 57 3.86 -9.35 -21.55
N VAL A 58 4.75 -8.41 -21.92
CA VAL A 58 5.97 -8.10 -21.17
C VAL A 58 5.85 -6.68 -20.64
N ILE A 59 5.92 -6.51 -19.33
CA ILE A 59 5.81 -5.21 -18.67
C ILE A 59 7.09 -4.95 -17.87
N PRO A 60 7.91 -3.94 -18.20
CA PRO A 60 9.08 -3.59 -17.39
C PRO A 60 8.66 -3.20 -15.96
N CYS A 61 9.30 -3.76 -14.93
CA CYS A 61 8.94 -3.46 -13.54
C CYS A 61 9.15 -1.99 -13.17
N THR A 62 10.09 -1.32 -13.85
CA THR A 62 10.31 0.14 -13.72
C THR A 62 9.12 0.99 -14.17
N LYS A 63 8.18 0.41 -14.93
CA LYS A 63 6.96 1.06 -15.40
C LYS A 63 5.72 0.71 -14.57
N VAL A 64 5.87 -0.10 -13.52
CA VAL A 64 4.75 -0.55 -12.67
C VAL A 64 4.71 0.27 -11.38
N ASN A 65 3.59 0.95 -11.14
CA ASN A 65 3.30 1.64 -9.88
C ASN A 65 2.86 0.66 -8.79
N MET A 66 1.86 -0.15 -9.10
CA MET A 66 1.28 -1.12 -8.18
C MET A 66 0.63 -2.26 -8.95
N ILE A 67 0.46 -3.39 -8.26
CA ILE A 67 -0.32 -4.53 -8.72
C ILE A 67 -1.43 -4.81 -7.71
N GLU A 68 -2.68 -4.82 -8.18
CA GLU A 68 -3.80 -5.36 -7.41
C GLU A 68 -3.96 -6.83 -7.73
N VAL A 69 -3.94 -7.66 -6.69
CA VAL A 69 -4.31 -9.06 -6.73
C VAL A 69 -5.70 -9.17 -6.15
N ILE A 70 -6.67 -9.52 -6.98
CA ILE A 70 -8.09 -9.49 -6.68
C ILE A 70 -8.60 -10.93 -6.61
N GLN A 71 -8.88 -11.38 -5.38
CA GLN A 71 -9.41 -12.71 -5.07
C GLN A 71 -10.11 -12.68 -3.69
N ASP A 72 -10.79 -13.75 -3.29
CA ASP A 72 -11.63 -13.74 -2.08
C ASP A 72 -10.85 -13.60 -0.79
N THR A 73 -9.62 -14.10 -0.75
CA THR A 73 -8.79 -14.14 0.46
C THR A 73 -7.45 -13.45 0.27
N TYR A 74 -6.90 -12.97 1.39
CA TYR A 74 -5.53 -12.50 1.39
C TYR A 74 -4.56 -13.69 1.19
N PRO A 75 -3.53 -13.59 0.33
CA PRO A 75 -2.53 -14.64 0.11
C PRO A 75 -1.67 -15.04 1.33
N ASN A 76 -1.87 -14.40 2.50
CA ASN A 76 -1.06 -14.57 3.71
C ASN A 76 0.43 -14.20 3.53
N TRP A 77 0.74 -13.26 2.63
CA TRP A 77 2.08 -12.73 2.53
C TRP A 77 2.47 -11.95 3.81
N PRO A 78 3.73 -12.02 4.25
CA PRO A 78 4.16 -11.31 5.45
C PRO A 78 4.24 -9.80 5.19
N PHE A 79 3.81 -8.99 6.16
CA PHE A 79 4.07 -7.56 6.17
C PHE A 79 5.50 -7.26 6.68
N MET A 80 5.90 -5.99 6.64
CA MET A 80 7.15 -5.54 7.25
C MET A 80 7.17 -5.86 8.76
N ARG A 81 8.37 -6.07 9.31
CA ARG A 81 8.63 -6.75 10.60
C ARG A 81 7.98 -6.09 11.83
N GLU A 82 7.52 -4.84 11.68
CA GLU A 82 6.94 -3.99 12.70
C GLU A 82 5.44 -3.70 12.50
N VAL A 83 4.87 -4.12 11.37
CA VAL A 83 3.49 -3.83 10.97
C VAL A 83 2.68 -5.12 11.05
N THR A 84 1.57 -5.09 11.79
CA THR A 84 0.72 -6.26 12.00
C THR A 84 -0.36 -6.39 10.92
N ASP A 85 -0.82 -5.27 10.36
CA ASP A 85 -1.75 -5.25 9.24
C ASP A 85 -1.59 -3.93 8.46
N ILE A 86 -1.70 -4.00 7.14
CA ILE A 86 -1.86 -2.83 6.27
C ILE A 86 -3.07 -3.11 5.39
N VAL A 87 -4.04 -2.22 5.41
CA VAL A 87 -5.27 -2.39 4.66
C VAL A 87 -5.45 -1.18 3.74
N ASP A 88 -5.74 -1.42 2.47
CA ASP A 88 -6.14 -0.33 1.58
C ASP A 88 -7.43 0.35 2.07
N CYS A 89 -7.63 1.60 1.66
CA CYS A 89 -8.87 2.29 1.96
C CYS A 89 -9.22 3.27 0.84
N SER A 90 -10.49 3.63 0.77
CA SER A 90 -10.93 4.67 -0.16
C SER A 90 -10.46 6.05 0.32
N PRO A 91 -10.38 7.05 -0.55
CA PRO A 91 -10.06 8.43 -0.16
C PRO A 91 -10.99 8.97 0.93
N GLU A 92 -12.27 8.61 0.88
CA GLU A 92 -13.28 9.03 1.87
C GLU A 92 -13.03 8.36 3.23
N ALA A 93 -12.67 7.08 3.23
CA ALA A 93 -12.34 6.34 4.44
C ALA A 93 -11.05 6.87 5.07
N PHE A 94 -10.03 7.16 4.25
CA PHE A 94 -8.80 7.83 4.68
C PHE A 94 -9.10 9.19 5.32
N ARG A 95 -9.88 10.04 4.65
CA ARG A 95 -10.25 11.37 5.15
C ARG A 95 -11.03 11.30 6.46
N SER A 96 -11.98 10.38 6.55
CA SER A 96 -12.78 10.17 7.77
C SER A 96 -11.89 9.70 8.94
N GLY A 97 -11.01 8.74 8.68
CA GLY A 97 -10.05 8.22 9.66
C GLY A 97 -9.06 9.28 10.14
N PHE A 98 -8.52 10.08 9.21
CA PHE A 98 -7.63 11.19 9.50
C PHE A 98 -8.30 12.25 10.39
N LEU A 99 -9.53 12.67 10.05
CA LEU A 99 -10.28 13.65 10.84
C LEU A 99 -10.61 13.15 12.24
N ALA A 100 -11.09 11.90 12.35
CA ALA A 100 -11.37 11.27 13.64
C ALA A 100 -10.11 11.20 14.52
N PHE A 101 -8.95 10.89 13.92
CA PHE A 101 -7.68 10.90 14.65
C PHE A 101 -7.28 12.30 15.11
N ARG A 102 -7.37 13.31 14.23
CA ARG A 102 -7.06 14.70 14.59
C ARG A 102 -7.91 15.19 15.76
N ASP A 103 -9.21 14.89 15.74
CA ASP A 103 -10.12 15.27 16.82
C ASP A 103 -9.76 14.51 18.12
N SER A 104 -9.25 13.27 18.02
CA SER A 104 -8.75 12.50 19.17
C SER A 104 -7.43 13.06 19.75
N LEU A 105 -6.55 13.62 18.92
CA LEU A 105 -5.32 14.30 19.38
C LEU A 105 -5.63 15.55 20.19
N ALA A 106 -6.66 16.31 19.79
CA ALA A 106 -7.13 17.45 20.56
C ALA A 106 -7.70 17.06 21.94
N ALA A 107 -8.07 15.77 22.12
CA ALA A 107 -8.79 15.28 23.28
C ALA A 107 -7.97 14.42 24.28
N ARG A 108 -6.67 14.15 24.07
CA ARG A 108 -5.87 13.28 24.97
C ARG A 108 -4.50 13.81 25.40
N VAL A 109 -4.20 13.55 26.68
CA VAL A 109 -3.04 14.00 27.51
C VAL A 109 -1.99 12.89 27.74
N GLN A 110 -2.16 11.69 27.19
CA GLN A 110 -1.23 10.58 27.39
C GLN A 110 -0.45 10.22 26.13
N THR A 111 0.86 10.15 26.29
CA THR A 111 1.83 9.69 25.30
C THR A 111 1.80 8.15 25.28
N PRO A 112 1.26 7.46 24.25
CA PRO A 112 1.43 6.01 24.06
C PRO A 112 2.83 5.48 24.43
N GLU A 113 2.95 4.27 24.96
CA GLU A 113 4.22 3.67 25.38
C GLU A 113 4.65 2.51 24.47
N VAL A 114 5.86 2.00 24.70
CA VAL A 114 6.31 0.75 24.06
C VAL A 114 5.38 -0.39 24.51
N GLY A 115 4.88 -1.15 23.55
CA GLY A 115 3.89 -2.20 23.72
C GLY A 115 2.49 -1.76 23.30
N ASP A 116 2.22 -0.45 23.17
CA ASP A 116 0.90 0.02 22.80
C ASP A 116 0.60 -0.21 21.31
N PRO A 117 -0.66 -0.56 20.98
CA PRO A 117 -1.08 -0.61 19.59
C PRO A 117 -1.11 0.80 19.00
N PHE A 118 -0.76 0.92 17.72
CA PHE A 118 -0.94 2.14 16.96
C PHE A 118 -1.75 1.89 15.69
N VAL A 119 -2.44 2.94 15.26
CA VAL A 119 -3.08 3.05 13.95
C VAL A 119 -2.53 4.29 13.28
N SER A 120 -2.07 4.15 12.04
CA SER A 120 -1.62 5.26 11.20
C SER A 120 -2.31 5.21 9.85
N TRP A 121 -2.82 6.35 9.41
CA TRP A 121 -3.39 6.55 8.09
C TRP A 121 -2.30 7.08 7.18
N GLY A 122 -2.11 6.44 6.03
CA GLY A 122 -1.09 6.82 5.08
C GLY A 122 -1.63 7.09 3.69
N MET A 123 -0.96 8.00 2.99
CA MET A 123 -1.15 8.25 1.57
C MET A 123 0.21 8.18 0.89
N MET A 124 0.29 7.37 -0.17
CA MET A 124 1.41 7.40 -1.10
C MET A 124 0.96 8.08 -2.38
N THR A 125 1.77 9.03 -2.86
CA THR A 125 1.67 9.50 -4.24
C THR A 125 2.66 8.71 -5.07
N LEU A 126 2.17 8.06 -6.12
CA LEU A 126 2.97 7.28 -7.06
C LEU A 126 3.25 8.09 -8.33
N SER A 127 4.23 7.63 -9.11
CA SER A 127 4.53 8.17 -10.44
C SER A 127 3.26 8.25 -11.29
N GLY A 128 3.10 9.34 -12.06
CA GLY A 128 1.87 9.59 -12.82
C GLY A 128 0.72 10.17 -11.99
N GLY A 129 0.94 10.50 -10.72
CA GLY A 129 -0.03 11.21 -9.86
C GLY A 129 -1.10 10.31 -9.23
N GLN A 130 -0.96 8.98 -9.36
CA GLN A 130 -1.87 8.05 -8.71
C GLN A 130 -1.67 8.05 -7.20
N HIS A 131 -2.75 8.05 -6.44
CA HIS A 131 -2.70 7.96 -4.98
C HIS A 131 -3.06 6.56 -4.49
N PHE A 132 -2.35 6.08 -3.48
CA PHE A 132 -2.66 4.87 -2.74
C PHE A 132 -2.87 5.22 -1.27
N TYR A 133 -4.07 4.96 -0.76
CA TYR A 133 -4.46 5.24 0.61
C TYR A 133 -4.54 3.95 1.41
N PHE A 134 -4.06 4.00 2.65
CA PHE A 134 -4.02 2.83 3.51
C PHE A 134 -4.15 3.18 4.99
N GLU A 135 -4.53 2.17 5.75
CA GLU A 135 -4.50 2.14 7.20
C GLU A 135 -3.47 1.10 7.63
N ALA A 136 -2.45 1.53 8.37
CA ALA A 136 -1.43 0.66 8.96
C ALA A 136 -1.69 0.48 10.45
N ARG A 137 -1.61 -0.77 10.92
CA ARG A 137 -1.74 -1.16 12.31
C ARG A 137 -0.48 -1.87 12.77
N GLY A 138 -0.05 -1.59 14.00
CA GLY A 138 1.11 -2.25 14.57
C GLY A 138 1.23 -2.05 16.06
N ILE A 139 2.38 -2.41 16.60
CA ILE A 139 2.73 -2.24 18.02
C ILE A 139 3.96 -1.32 18.11
N ILE A 140 3.93 -0.35 19.00
CA ILE A 140 5.07 0.52 19.27
C ILE A 140 6.15 -0.33 19.96
N ARG A 141 7.28 -0.60 19.30
CA ARG A 141 8.34 -1.44 19.88
C ARG A 141 9.50 -0.66 20.46
N SER A 142 9.98 0.36 19.76
CA SER A 142 10.98 1.29 20.28
C SER A 142 11.09 2.54 19.42
N VAL A 143 11.68 3.57 20.00
CA VAL A 143 12.02 4.83 19.33
C VAL A 143 12.96 4.62 18.13
N ILE A 144 13.98 3.78 18.27
CA ILE A 144 14.98 3.53 17.22
C ILE A 144 14.33 2.80 16.04
N GLU A 145 13.42 1.86 16.31
CA GLU A 145 12.69 1.14 15.26
C GLU A 145 11.68 2.04 14.54
N GLN A 146 11.03 2.98 15.23
CA GLN A 146 10.16 3.97 14.59
C GLN A 146 10.90 4.86 13.59
N ARG A 147 12.12 5.29 13.90
CA ARG A 147 12.96 6.05 12.95
C ARG A 147 13.33 5.22 11.72
N ARG A 148 13.51 3.90 11.88
CA ARG A 148 13.84 2.99 10.78
C ARG A 148 12.65 2.71 9.87
N LEU A 149 11.42 2.75 10.39
CA LEU A 149 10.20 2.42 9.64
C LEU A 149 10.07 3.24 8.35
N VAL A 150 10.28 4.56 8.41
CA VAL A 150 10.17 5.41 7.20
C VAL A 150 11.21 5.02 6.14
N HIS A 151 12.46 4.78 6.57
CA HIS A 151 13.51 4.31 5.66
C HIS A 151 13.22 2.91 5.12
N GLN A 152 12.67 2.00 5.94
CA GLN A 152 12.29 0.66 5.52
C GLN A 152 11.17 0.69 4.49
N VAL A 153 10.17 1.57 4.63
CA VAL A 153 9.07 1.70 3.66
C VAL A 153 9.61 2.09 2.28
N ILE A 154 10.50 3.08 2.21
CA ILE A 154 11.04 3.59 0.94
C ILE A 154 12.08 2.63 0.35
N SER A 155 12.78 1.87 1.19
CA SER A 155 13.83 0.92 0.75
C SER A 155 13.33 -0.50 0.54
N ALA A 156 12.05 -0.77 0.81
CA ALA A 156 11.48 -2.10 0.64
C ALA A 156 11.51 -2.53 -0.84
N PRO A 157 11.70 -3.81 -1.15
CA PRO A 157 11.58 -4.30 -2.53
C PRO A 157 10.13 -4.24 -3.04
N CYS A 158 9.16 -4.35 -2.12
CA CYS A 158 7.73 -4.29 -2.38
C CYS A 158 7.01 -3.93 -1.08
N LEU A 159 5.99 -3.08 -1.16
CA LEU A 159 5.08 -2.83 -0.05
C LEU A 159 3.80 -3.60 -0.28
N ILE A 160 3.30 -4.26 0.77
CA ILE A 160 2.14 -5.13 0.69
C ILE A 160 1.03 -4.54 1.55
N SER A 161 -0.17 -4.43 0.99
CA SER A 161 -1.39 -4.24 1.75
C SER A 161 -2.39 -5.35 1.44
N ARG A 162 -3.30 -5.58 2.38
CA ARG A 162 -4.50 -6.36 2.16
C ARG A 162 -5.57 -5.46 1.55
N ARG A 163 -6.33 -6.01 0.61
CA ARG A 163 -7.52 -5.32 0.06
C ARG A 163 -8.72 -5.52 0.98
N ARG A 164 -9.50 -4.47 1.26
CA ARG A 164 -10.76 -4.57 2.03
C ARG A 164 -11.75 -5.54 1.40
N GLU A 165 -11.75 -5.59 0.07
CA GLU A 165 -12.63 -6.46 -0.72
C GLU A 165 -12.01 -7.83 -1.05
N GLY A 166 -10.91 -8.18 -0.38
CA GLY A 166 -10.18 -9.42 -0.60
C GLY A 166 -9.06 -9.30 -1.63
N GLY A 167 -8.03 -10.12 -1.41
CA GLY A 167 -6.77 -10.08 -2.13
C GLY A 167 -5.75 -9.13 -1.50
N ALA A 168 -4.83 -8.59 -2.31
CA ALA A 168 -3.70 -7.79 -1.86
C ALA A 168 -3.35 -6.69 -2.87
N VAL A 169 -2.66 -5.64 -2.40
CA VAL A 169 -2.00 -4.65 -3.26
C VAL A 169 -0.50 -4.75 -3.02
N LEU A 170 0.25 -4.79 -4.11
CA LEU A 170 1.71 -4.80 -4.14
C LEU A 170 2.17 -3.47 -4.74
N VAL A 171 2.68 -2.56 -3.92
CA VAL A 171 3.14 -1.23 -4.36
C VAL A 171 4.64 -1.27 -4.61
N ASN A 172 5.07 -0.71 -5.74
CA ASN A 172 6.47 -0.61 -6.11
C ASN A 172 7.12 0.64 -5.49
N PRO A 173 8.05 0.50 -4.52
CA PRO A 173 8.60 1.65 -3.81
C PRO A 173 9.47 2.55 -4.69
N ALA A 174 10.03 2.03 -5.78
CA ALA A 174 10.82 2.79 -6.73
C ALA A 174 9.99 3.89 -7.45
N ASN A 175 8.66 3.77 -7.43
CA ASN A 175 7.74 4.72 -8.04
C ASN A 175 6.96 5.56 -7.01
N ILE A 176 7.36 5.55 -5.73
CA ILE A 176 6.79 6.45 -4.72
C ILE A 176 7.42 7.83 -4.87
N VAL A 177 6.57 8.84 -5.10
CA VAL A 177 6.95 10.26 -5.18
C VAL A 177 6.88 10.92 -3.80
N SER A 178 5.83 10.62 -3.03
CA SER A 178 5.69 11.10 -1.66
C SER A 178 4.98 10.07 -0.78
N LEU A 179 5.29 10.12 0.51
CA LEU A 179 4.62 9.35 1.55
C LEU A 179 4.21 10.30 2.66
N GLU A 180 2.93 10.28 3.00
CA GLU A 180 2.35 11.02 4.11
C GLU A 180 1.76 10.02 5.10
N LEU A 181 2.00 10.25 6.39
CA LEU A 181 1.53 9.40 7.49
C LEU A 181 0.92 10.26 8.59
N SER A 182 -0.21 9.81 9.13
CA SER A 182 -0.94 10.48 10.21
C SER A 182 -1.60 9.48 11.18
N PRO A 183 -1.17 9.42 12.44
CA PRO A 183 -0.01 10.10 12.99
C PRO A 183 1.29 9.68 12.29
N GLY A 184 2.19 10.63 12.12
CA GLY A 184 3.56 10.36 11.73
C GLY A 184 4.36 9.70 12.87
N PRO A 185 5.60 9.27 12.59
CA PRO A 185 6.51 8.76 13.61
C PRO A 185 6.75 9.81 14.69
N ARG A 186 6.90 9.37 15.94
CA ARG A 186 7.11 10.29 17.07
C ARG A 186 8.46 10.97 17.05
N GLU A 187 9.47 10.20 16.69
CA GLU A 187 10.80 10.73 16.49
C GLU A 187 11.12 10.73 15.02
N LEU A 188 11.32 11.94 14.51
CA LEU A 188 11.83 12.16 13.17
C LEU A 188 13.36 12.20 13.21
N PRO A 189 14.04 11.88 12.10
CA PRO A 189 15.47 12.12 11.98
C PRO A 189 15.82 13.59 12.29
N ASN A 190 17.00 13.84 12.85
CA ASN A 190 17.46 15.21 13.16
C ASN A 190 17.59 16.10 11.90
N THR A 191 17.56 15.51 10.71
CA THR A 191 17.57 16.20 9.42
C THR A 191 16.18 16.67 8.97
N ALA A 192 15.11 16.28 9.68
CA ALA A 192 13.74 16.65 9.34
C ALA A 192 13.50 18.15 9.59
N TRP A 193 12.86 18.80 8.63
CA TRP A 193 12.47 20.21 8.78
C TRP A 193 11.09 20.29 9.47
N PRO A 194 10.96 21.08 10.55
CA PRO A 194 9.68 21.23 11.25
C PRO A 194 8.73 22.08 10.41
N MET A 195 7.84 21.43 9.66
CA MET A 195 6.91 22.07 8.73
C MET A 195 5.52 21.51 8.92
N GLU A 196 4.50 22.36 8.78
CA GLU A 196 3.09 21.95 8.77
C GLU A 196 2.58 21.89 7.33
N ASN A 197 2.03 20.73 6.94
CA ASN A 197 1.34 20.61 5.66
C ASN A 197 -0.12 21.06 5.81
N LYS A 198 -0.41 22.31 5.42
CA LYS A 198 -1.76 22.89 5.44
C LYS A 198 -2.73 22.22 4.45
N GLU A 199 -2.22 21.43 3.51
CA GLU A 199 -2.97 20.84 2.40
C GLU A 199 -3.08 19.32 2.45
N ALA A 200 -2.67 18.67 3.54
CA ALA A 200 -2.61 17.20 3.71
C ALA A 200 -3.93 16.42 3.45
N TRP A 201 -5.02 17.09 3.06
CA TRP A 201 -6.32 16.50 2.77
C TRP A 201 -7.03 17.10 1.52
N ARG A 202 -6.39 17.99 0.75
CA ARG A 202 -7.05 18.74 -0.34
C ARG A 202 -7.08 18.05 -1.71
N THR A 203 -6.49 16.87 -1.90
CA THR A 203 -6.60 16.16 -3.18
C THR A 203 -7.92 15.38 -3.29
N GLY A 204 -8.97 16.15 -3.52
CA GLY A 204 -10.34 15.71 -3.76
C GLY A 204 -11.19 16.88 -4.24
N SER A 205 -10.64 17.70 -5.14
CA SER A 205 -11.37 18.70 -5.90
C SER A 205 -11.12 18.41 -7.35
N SER A 206 -11.83 17.42 -7.88
CA SER A 206 -12.12 17.39 -9.31
C SER A 206 -12.72 18.75 -9.65
N SER A 207 -12.06 19.43 -10.58
CA SER A 207 -12.53 20.61 -11.28
C SER A 207 -13.95 20.40 -11.80
N ASP A 208 -14.87 21.27 -11.36
CA ASP A 208 -16.02 21.73 -12.15
C ASP A 208 -15.59 22.94 -12.99
#